data_AF-A0A8J3X1B9-F1
#
_entry.id   AF-A0A8J3X1B9-F1
#
_cell.length_a   1.000
_cell.length_b   1.000
_cell.length_c   1.000
_cell.angle_alpha   90.00
_cell.angle_beta   90.00
_cell.angle_gamma   90.00
#
_symmetry.space_group_name_H-M   'P 1'
#
loop_
_entity.id
_entity.type
_entity.pdbx_description
1 polymer ?
#
loop_
_entity_poly.entity_id
_entity_poly.type
_entity_poly.pdbx_seq_one_letter_code
_entity_poly.pdbx_strand_id
1 'polypeptide(L)'
;MTGLHVPMRPAWTCAGCGADWPCRTKRVQLLAEYERARVSLGLLMSAYFVDAAEDLSSHASGLLYTRFLGWTRASAAAGQGQRHG
;
A
#
# COMPACT_ATOMS: atom_id res chain seq x y z
N MET A 1 -7.08 -17.39 -11.41
CA MET A 1 -7.39 -15.96 -11.62
C MET A 1 -6.15 -15.14 -11.27
N THR A 2 -5.17 -15.11 -12.16
CA THR A 2 -3.96 -14.24 -12.11
C THR A 2 -4.31 -12.89 -12.76
N GLY A 3 -5.28 -12.19 -12.18
CA GLY A 3 -5.69 -10.86 -12.65
C GLY A 3 -4.80 -9.76 -12.07
N LEU A 4 -4.68 -8.64 -12.77
CA LEU A 4 -4.02 -7.45 -12.24
C LEU A 4 -4.81 -6.92 -11.02
N HIS A 5 -4.16 -6.84 -9.85
CA HIS A 5 -4.77 -6.32 -8.63
C HIS A 5 -4.67 -4.79 -8.57
N VAL A 6 -5.45 -4.12 -9.44
CA VAL A 6 -5.50 -2.66 -9.60
C VAL A 6 -6.68 -2.05 -8.81
N PRO A 7 -6.60 -0.76 -8.43
CA PRO A 7 -7.69 -0.07 -7.76
C PRO A 7 -8.84 0.23 -8.73
N MET A 8 -10.08 0.09 -8.26
CA MET A 8 -11.29 0.55 -8.93
C MET A 8 -11.89 1.71 -8.14
N ARG A 9 -11.81 2.91 -8.71
CA ARG A 9 -12.41 4.13 -8.14
C ARG A 9 -13.90 4.23 -8.50
N PRO A 10 -14.74 4.90 -7.70
CA PRO A 10 -14.41 5.57 -6.42
C PRO A 10 -14.52 4.66 -5.20
N ALA A 11 -14.90 3.39 -5.37
CA ALA A 11 -15.07 2.46 -4.25
C ALA A 11 -13.74 1.98 -3.64
N TRP A 12 -12.63 2.21 -4.35
CA TRP A 12 -11.30 1.70 -4.02
C TRP A 12 -11.27 0.19 -3.81
N THR A 13 -12.08 -0.57 -4.53
CA THR A 13 -12.05 -2.03 -4.51
C THR A 13 -11.02 -2.57 -5.50
N CYS A 14 -10.61 -3.82 -5.34
CA CYS A 14 -9.61 -4.44 -6.20
C CYS A 14 -10.27 -5.14 -7.38
N ALA A 15 -9.91 -4.78 -8.61
CA ALA A 15 -10.44 -5.42 -9.82
C ALA A 15 -10.15 -6.93 -9.88
N GLY A 16 -9.03 -7.37 -9.30
CA GLY A 16 -8.62 -8.78 -9.35
C GLY A 16 -9.35 -9.70 -8.37
N CYS A 17 -9.86 -9.18 -7.24
CA CYS A 17 -10.45 -10.03 -6.20
C CYS A 17 -11.67 -9.44 -5.46
N GLY A 18 -12.12 -8.23 -5.79
CA GLY A 18 -13.28 -7.57 -5.17
C GLY A 18 -13.03 -7.00 -3.77
N ALA A 19 -11.99 -7.44 -3.06
CA ALA A 19 -11.64 -6.91 -1.74
C ALA A 19 -11.18 -5.45 -1.80
N ASP A 20 -11.14 -4.79 -0.64
CA ASP A 20 -10.55 -3.46 -0.49
C ASP A 20 -9.14 -3.37 -1.06
N TRP A 21 -8.94 -2.42 -1.98
CA TRP A 21 -7.62 -2.09 -2.50
C TRP A 21 -6.87 -1.12 -1.57
N PRO A 22 -5.59 -1.33 -1.23
CA PRO A 22 -4.75 -2.46 -1.64
C PRO A 22 -5.15 -3.74 -0.92
N CYS A 23 -5.48 -4.77 -1.69
CA CYS A 23 -5.80 -6.09 -1.16
C CYS A 23 -4.51 -6.81 -0.72
N ARG A 24 -4.64 -7.89 0.06
CA ARG A 24 -3.49 -8.65 0.57
C ARG A 24 -2.48 -9.01 -0.53
N THR A 25 -2.96 -9.48 -1.70
CA THR A 25 -2.11 -9.85 -2.84
C THR A 25 -1.33 -8.66 -3.35
N LYS A 26 -1.99 -7.50 -3.58
CA LYS A 26 -1.30 -6.30 -4.06
C LYS A 26 -0.30 -5.76 -3.05
N ARG A 27 -0.60 -5.84 -1.74
CA ARG A 27 0.37 -5.45 -0.69
C ARG A 27 1.64 -6.30 -0.78
N VAL A 28 1.52 -7.62 -0.87
CA VAL A 28 2.68 -8.52 -1.03
C VAL A 28 3.46 -8.21 -2.31
N GLN A 29 2.77 -8.01 -3.43
CA GLN A 29 3.40 -7.64 -4.70
C GLN A 29 4.18 -6.32 -4.59
N LEU A 30 3.57 -5.28 -4.02
CA LEU A 30 4.22 -3.98 -3.82
C LEU A 30 5.41 -4.07 -2.86
N LEU A 31 5.30 -4.87 -1.80
CA LEU A 31 6.42 -5.07 -0.86
C LEU A 31 7.62 -5.76 -1.54
N ALA A 32 7.36 -6.72 -2.43
CA ALA A 32 8.41 -7.41 -3.20
C ALA A 32 9.00 -6.50 -4.30
N GLU A 33 8.15 -5.79 -5.04
CA GLU A 33 8.55 -4.87 -6.11
C GLU A 33 9.43 -3.72 -5.57
N TYR A 34 9.10 -3.20 -4.38
CA TYR A 34 9.80 -2.10 -3.73
C TYR A 34 10.68 -2.54 -2.56
N GLU A 35 11.15 -3.79 -2.55
CA GLU A 35 11.96 -4.35 -1.43
C GLU A 35 13.13 -3.43 -1.06
N ARG A 36 13.84 -2.90 -2.08
CA ARG A 36 14.99 -1.99 -1.92
C ARG A 36 14.64 -0.50 -2.03
N ALA A 37 13.35 -0.17 -2.15
CA ALA A 37 12.87 1.19 -2.43
C ALA A 37 11.66 1.54 -1.55
N ARG A 38 11.74 1.25 -0.24
CA ARG A 38 10.62 1.44 0.71
C ARG A 38 10.13 2.89 0.82
N VAL A 39 11.00 3.87 0.64
CA VAL A 39 10.60 5.29 0.59
C VAL A 39 9.70 5.54 -0.63
N SER A 40 10.09 5.02 -1.80
CA SER A 40 9.28 5.13 -3.03
C SER A 40 7.94 4.43 -2.90
N LEU A 41 7.86 3.27 -2.23
CA LEU A 41 6.60 2.63 -1.90
C LEU A 41 5.71 3.51 -1.01
N GLY A 42 6.29 4.13 0.01
CA GLY A 42 5.59 5.08 0.87
C GLY A 42 5.00 6.24 0.07
N LEU A 43 5.79 6.85 -0.81
CA LEU A 43 5.34 7.95 -1.67
C LEU A 43 4.22 7.54 -2.63
N LEU A 44 4.35 6.38 -3.29
CA LEU A 44 3.32 5.84 -4.16
C LEU A 44 2.00 5.64 -3.39
N MET A 45 2.08 5.02 -2.21
CA MET A 45 0.90 4.77 -1.39
C MET A 45 0.29 6.04 -0.79
N SER A 46 1.10 7.07 -0.53
CA SER A 46 0.63 8.38 -0.10
C SER A 46 -0.17 9.09 -1.20
N ALA A 47 0.25 8.99 -2.47
CA ALA A 47 -0.52 9.54 -3.58
C ALA A 47 -1.92 8.90 -3.66
N TYR A 48 -1.98 7.56 -3.59
CA TYR A 48 -3.26 6.85 -3.54
C TYR A 48 -4.10 7.16 -2.29
N PHE A 49 -3.46 7.40 -1.14
CA PHE A 49 -4.17 7.80 0.08
C PHE A 49 -4.88 9.14 -0.09
N VAL A 50 -4.25 10.13 -0.73
CA VAL A 50 -4.85 11.45 -0.97
C VAL A 50 -6.08 11.30 -1.88
N ASP A 51 -5.92 10.63 -3.03
CA ASP A 51 -7.04 10.38 -3.95
C ASP A 51 -8.18 9.60 -3.28
N ALA A 52 -7.85 8.62 -2.42
CA ALA A 52 -8.84 7.83 -1.70
C ALA A 52 -9.54 8.61 -0.59
N ALA A 53 -8.85 9.56 0.06
CA ALA A 53 -9.47 10.42 1.06
C ALA A 53 -10.49 11.37 0.44
N GLU A 54 -10.30 11.78 -0.81
CA GLU A 54 -11.28 12.56 -1.56
C GLU A 54 -12.51 11.71 -1.91
N ASP A 55 -12.30 10.55 -2.55
CA ASP A 55 -13.40 9.67 -2.98
C ASP A 55 -14.18 9.05 -1.81
N LEU A 56 -13.50 8.75 -0.69
CA LEU A 56 -14.07 8.11 0.51
C LEU A 56 -14.18 9.09 1.69
N SER A 57 -14.47 10.36 1.42
CA SER A 57 -14.52 11.44 2.43
C SER A 57 -15.43 11.19 3.64
N SER A 58 -16.41 10.29 3.54
CA SER A 58 -17.25 9.85 4.66
C SER A 58 -16.57 8.88 5.63
N HIS A 59 -15.43 8.29 5.24
CA HIS A 59 -14.69 7.33 6.07
C HIS A 59 -13.72 8.05 7.00
N ALA A 60 -13.51 7.48 8.20
CA ALA A 60 -12.54 8.02 9.15
C ALA A 60 -11.11 7.97 8.58
N SER A 61 -10.39 9.10 8.62
CA SER A 61 -9.03 9.22 8.08
C SER A 61 -8.04 8.21 8.69
N GLY A 62 -8.23 7.82 9.95
CA GLY A 62 -7.40 6.80 10.61
C GLY A 62 -7.54 5.39 10.00
N LEU A 63 -8.72 5.05 9.48
CA LEU A 63 -8.95 3.78 8.78
C LEU A 63 -8.25 3.79 7.41
N LEU A 64 -8.36 4.90 6.68
CA LEU A 64 -7.66 5.09 5.41
C LEU A 64 -6.14 5.08 5.59
N TYR A 65 -5.62 5.74 6.64
CA TYR A 65 -4.20 5.70 6.96
C TYR A 65 -3.69 4.28 7.19
N THR A 66 -4.37 3.51 8.04
CA THR A 66 -4.01 2.11 8.32
C THR A 66 -4.04 1.25 7.05
N ARG A 67 -5.05 1.45 6.20
CA ARG A 67 -5.24 0.73 4.94
C ARG A 67 -4.15 1.00 3.91
N PHE A 68 -3.79 2.27 3.68
CA PHE A 68 -2.85 2.66 2.62
C PHE A 68 -1.39 2.71 3.10
N LEU A 69 -1.14 3.19 4.32
CA LEU A 69 0.21 3.50 4.81
C LEU A 69 0.68 2.61 5.97
N GLY A 70 -0.23 2.04 6.76
CA GLY A 70 0.11 1.30 7.99
C GLY A 70 1.06 0.10 7.80
N TRP A 71 1.17 -0.43 6.58
CA TRP A 71 2.00 -1.61 6.26
C TRP A 71 3.25 -1.29 5.42
N THR A 72 3.42 -0.05 4.92
CA THR A 72 4.50 0.28 3.96
C THR A 72 5.88 0.34 4.62
N ARG A 73 5.93 0.64 5.92
CA ARG A 73 7.16 0.82 6.71
C ARG A 73 7.69 -0.45 7.38
N ALA A 74 6.94 -1.55 7.38
CA ALA A 74 7.40 -2.82 7.94
C ALA A 74 8.43 -3.45 6.99
N SER A 75 9.71 -3.07 7.17
CA SER A 75 10.97 -3.83 6.90
C SER A 75 12.27 -3.03 7.16
N ALA A 76 12.26 -1.88 7.85
CA ALA A 76 13.51 -1.14 8.13
C ALA A 76 14.35 -1.68 9.32
N ALA A 77 13.91 -2.75 10.01
CA ALA A 77 14.59 -3.30 11.18
C ALA A 77 15.49 -4.52 10.90
N ALA A 78 15.48 -5.08 9.68
CA ALA A 78 16.24 -6.30 9.34
C ALA A 78 17.37 -6.09 8.32
N GLY A 79 17.95 -4.88 8.30
CA GLY A 79 19.07 -4.53 7.40
C GLY A 79 20.10 -3.56 8.00
N GLN A 80 20.05 -3.32 9.30
CA GLN A 80 21.06 -2.54 10.03
C GLN A 80 21.97 -3.50 10.80
N GLY A 81 22.66 -4.34 10.04
CA GLY A 81 23.61 -5.33 10.54
C GLY A 81 24.80 -5.47 9.59
N GLN A 82 25.36 -4.36 9.11
CA GLN A 82 26.69 -4.36 8.49
C GLN A 82 27.23 -2.91 8.42
N ARG A 83 27.92 -2.47 9.48
CA ARG A 83 28.85 -1.33 9.41
C ARG A 83 30.08 -1.61 10.28
N HIS A 84 31.21 -1.73 9.59
CA HIS A 84 32.59 -1.50 10.01
C HIS A 84 33.24 -2.46 11.03
N GLY A 85 34.03 -3.40 10.48
CA GLY A 85 35.33 -3.76 11.03
C GLY A 85 36.42 -3.06 10.22
#